data_AF-A0AAV1IC77-F1
#
_entry.id   AF-A0AAV1IC77-F1
#
_cell.length_a   1.000
_cell.length_b   1.000
_cell.length_c   1.000
_cell.angle_alpha   90.00
_cell.angle_beta   90.00
_cell.angle_gamma   90.00
#
_symmetry.space_group_name_H-M   'P 1'
#
loop_
_entity.id
_entity.type
_entity.pdbx_description
1 polymer ?
#
loop_
_entity_poly.entity_id
_entity_poly.type
_entity_poly.pdbx_seq_one_letter_code
_entity_poly.pdbx_strand_id
1 'polypeptide(L)'
;MKPSNSQLDVLDVAPQQLVPKALKAIKSRRAGNSTITGDPYIEQECAAIQEHENEQAEVVVVCEPEGTSLMMGGLHPRASLYERPVNLESAKKAHSEFRRVMREHGIKVLTVRDILKYGVSDHMGARVDLEELAMKALKYSMAEGFTHADLNEQDRHYVSEEYKKEVLEHMSIHQLIDTILINPTVHISPSYRDTGLSASYTFKPLSNLVYTRDQQITTCRGVVSGRLRSQQRQLEVELMRFCFRKLGLPVVGEIEAPGYLEGGDFFPAGRDLALVGIGLRSNFEACHQLMERDLLGTRRLAVVKDQFEQHQDRMHLDCVFSILGDDCCLMMEEMMGEDSPTKRLVDEWTRDDATGGYNLTRQNVEFSEFMRGEGYSIVPIKAEHQLKYGCNILNLGNSRIISVHAETARQIVRFPGFAGDVQTIAFDAITSMYGACHCSSAVVRRIPRRYENTDVARGMPVPAADNGSTHTTSSNGDGAVAGHLGKHSSHTSSSPFHAIPIPGAGRGATTAIDIVNRSSGSLGHGQSGPFPRSSGSFRNNALAVEALNRQFME
;
A
#
# COMPACT_ATOMS: atom_id res chain seq x y z
N MET A 1 14.23 37.80 69.63
CA MET A 1 14.74 38.37 68.37
C MET A 1 15.68 37.36 67.73
N LYS A 2 15.43 36.95 66.48
CA LYS A 2 16.37 36.18 65.62
C LYS A 2 17.38 37.15 64.95
N PRO A 3 18.42 36.71 64.19
CA PRO A 3 19.19 35.44 64.15
C PRO A 3 20.74 35.64 63.97
N SER A 4 21.55 34.57 63.94
CA SER A 4 22.48 34.19 62.83
C SER A 4 23.68 33.31 63.25
N ASN A 5 24.12 32.48 62.28
CA ASN A 5 25.42 31.79 62.09
C ASN A 5 25.77 30.58 63.00
N SER A 6 26.47 29.53 62.56
CA SER A 6 26.92 29.02 61.24
C SER A 6 27.74 27.72 61.50
N GLN A 7 27.94 26.92 60.44
CA GLN A 7 28.97 25.89 60.24
C GLN A 7 28.81 24.50 60.89
N LEU A 8 28.92 23.47 60.04
CA LEU A 8 29.89 22.38 60.21
C LEU A 8 30.06 21.58 58.90
N ASP A 9 31.34 21.38 58.54
CA ASP A 9 31.83 20.62 57.39
C ASP A 9 31.84 19.10 57.63
N VAL A 10 31.49 18.39 56.55
CA VAL A 10 32.00 17.13 55.98
C VAL A 10 32.84 16.17 56.83
N LEU A 11 32.45 14.88 56.86
CA LEU A 11 33.36 13.74 56.67
C LEU A 11 32.61 12.48 56.16
N ASP A 12 33.33 11.73 55.35
CA ASP A 12 32.98 10.67 54.41
C ASP A 12 32.70 9.30 55.08
N VAL A 13 31.64 8.58 54.66
CA VAL A 13 31.49 7.12 54.90
C VAL A 13 30.77 6.47 53.71
N ALA A 14 31.49 5.59 53.01
CA ALA A 14 30.97 4.76 51.92
C ALA A 14 30.00 3.67 52.41
N PRO A 15 28.97 3.27 51.63
CA PRO A 15 28.21 2.05 51.91
C PRO A 15 28.62 0.90 50.97
N GLN A 16 29.03 -0.21 51.58
CA GLN A 16 29.19 -1.51 50.92
C GLN A 16 27.84 -2.14 50.53
N GLN A 17 27.94 -2.97 49.50
CA GLN A 17 26.96 -3.77 48.78
C GLN A 17 25.94 -4.54 49.63
N LEU A 18 24.69 -4.60 49.14
CA LEU A 18 23.82 -5.78 49.24
C LEU A 18 22.83 -5.77 48.05
N VAL A 19 23.01 -6.71 47.13
CA VAL A 19 22.04 -7.15 46.10
C VAL A 19 21.83 -8.66 46.35
N PRO A 20 20.82 -9.40 45.85
CA PRO A 20 19.43 -9.14 45.46
C PRO A 20 18.46 -10.19 46.07
N LYS A 21 17.46 -9.80 46.88
CA LYS A 21 16.30 -10.68 47.20
C LYS A 21 14.94 -10.10 46.82
N ALA A 22 14.84 -8.80 46.52
CA ALA A 22 13.58 -8.15 46.16
C ALA A 22 13.20 -8.29 44.65
N LEU A 23 14.17 -8.56 43.76
CA LEU A 23 13.92 -8.68 42.31
C LEU A 23 13.40 -10.05 41.86
N LYS A 24 13.51 -11.09 42.68
CA LYS A 24 12.95 -12.43 42.39
C LYS A 24 11.49 -12.58 42.83
N ALA A 25 11.03 -11.82 43.83
CA ALA A 25 9.67 -11.92 44.35
C ALA A 25 8.61 -11.15 43.52
N ILE A 26 9.03 -10.25 42.63
CA ILE A 26 8.14 -9.53 41.70
C ILE A 26 7.98 -10.30 40.38
N LYS A 27 8.96 -11.13 40.01
CA LYS A 27 8.87 -12.03 38.84
C LYS A 27 7.96 -13.24 39.09
N SER A 28 7.79 -13.71 40.33
CA SER A 28 6.96 -14.88 40.63
C SER A 28 5.49 -14.58 40.93
N ARG A 29 5.06 -13.30 40.97
CA ARG A 29 3.64 -12.90 41.05
C ARG A 29 3.06 -12.41 39.70
N ARG A 30 3.81 -12.56 38.60
CA ARG A 30 3.41 -12.20 37.23
C ARG A 30 3.29 -13.42 36.28
N ALA A 31 3.31 -14.62 36.83
CA ALA A 31 2.98 -15.85 36.12
C ALA A 31 1.66 -16.37 36.68
N GLY A 32 0.54 -15.86 36.17
CA GLY A 32 -0.79 -16.24 36.65
C GLY A 32 -1.90 -15.45 35.96
N ASN A 33 -2.28 -15.94 34.76
CA ASN A 33 -3.55 -15.78 34.03
C ASN A 33 -4.02 -14.36 33.67
N SER A 34 -4.63 -14.10 32.52
CA SER A 34 -5.29 -14.99 31.56
C SER A 34 -5.11 -14.50 30.12
N THR A 35 -4.73 -15.42 29.24
CA THR A 35 -5.07 -15.46 27.82
C THR A 35 -6.54 -15.11 27.60
N ILE A 36 -6.83 -14.21 26.65
CA ILE A 36 -8.19 -13.83 26.27
C ILE A 36 -8.69 -14.86 25.26
N THR A 37 -9.20 -15.95 25.84
CA THR A 37 -9.83 -17.06 25.16
C THR A 37 -11.12 -16.63 24.48
N GLY A 38 -11.26 -16.90 23.18
CA GLY A 38 -12.57 -16.94 22.52
C GLY A 38 -12.60 -16.60 21.03
N ASP A 39 -11.58 -15.95 20.49
CA ASP A 39 -11.46 -15.69 19.04
C ASP A 39 -10.17 -16.34 18.51
N PRO A 40 -10.26 -17.42 17.70
CA PRO A 40 -9.09 -18.12 17.20
C PRO A 40 -8.15 -17.26 16.32
N TYR A 41 -8.57 -16.05 15.92
CA TYR A 41 -7.78 -15.14 15.10
C TYR A 41 -6.98 -14.08 15.88
N ILE A 42 -7.28 -13.87 17.17
CA ILE A 42 -6.51 -12.95 18.04
C ILE A 42 -5.51 -13.72 18.91
N GLU A 43 -5.74 -15.02 19.15
CA GLU A 43 -4.84 -15.87 19.94
C GLU A 43 -3.79 -16.63 19.12
N GLN A 44 -3.88 -16.60 17.78
CA GLN A 44 -2.78 -17.04 16.91
C GLN A 44 -1.97 -15.84 16.41
N GLU A 45 -0.65 -16.02 16.37
CA GLU A 45 0.37 -15.16 15.73
C GLU A 45 0.03 -14.83 14.26
N CYS A 46 -1.01 -14.05 14.03
CA CYS A 46 -1.54 -13.77 12.69
C CYS A 46 -0.76 -12.63 12.05
N ALA A 47 0.55 -12.84 11.87
CA ALA A 47 1.45 -11.91 11.20
C ALA A 47 1.06 -11.71 9.72
N ALA A 48 1.30 -10.50 9.20
CA ALA A 48 1.24 -10.20 7.77
C ALA A 48 2.31 -11.00 7.03
N ILE A 49 1.95 -12.20 6.58
CA ILE A 49 2.88 -13.14 5.94
C ILE A 49 2.42 -13.39 4.51
N GLN A 50 3.40 -13.46 3.62
CA GLN A 50 3.25 -14.10 2.32
C GLN A 50 4.43 -15.02 2.05
N GLU A 51 4.10 -16.25 1.68
CA GLU A 51 5.11 -17.23 1.28
C GLU A 51 5.05 -17.47 -0.21
N HIS A 52 3.86 -17.43 -0.81
CA HIS A 52 3.69 -17.62 -2.25
C HIS A 52 2.60 -16.72 -2.82
N GLU A 53 2.81 -16.15 -4.02
CA GLU A 53 1.83 -15.28 -4.69
C GLU A 53 0.50 -15.99 -5.01
N ASN A 54 0.54 -17.31 -5.17
CA ASN A 54 -0.63 -18.17 -5.41
C ASN A 54 -1.33 -18.70 -4.13
N GLU A 55 -0.89 -18.30 -2.93
CA GLU A 55 -1.63 -18.60 -1.69
C GLU A 55 -2.90 -17.77 -1.58
N GLN A 56 -3.91 -18.32 -0.91
CA GLN A 56 -5.20 -17.66 -0.74
C GLN A 56 -5.05 -16.28 -0.13
N ALA A 57 -5.40 -15.23 -0.88
CA ALA A 57 -5.45 -13.89 -0.33
C ALA A 57 -6.58 -13.80 0.71
N GLU A 58 -6.27 -13.21 1.87
CA GLU A 58 -7.24 -13.05 2.96
C GLU A 58 -7.52 -11.57 3.23
N VAL A 59 -6.47 -10.75 3.28
CA VAL A 59 -6.60 -9.30 3.54
C VAL A 59 -5.85 -8.51 2.47
N VAL A 60 -6.57 -7.61 1.82
CA VAL A 60 -6.04 -6.70 0.81
C VAL A 60 -6.35 -5.27 1.22
N VAL A 61 -5.30 -4.44 1.28
CA VAL A 61 -5.42 -3.00 1.45
C VAL A 61 -5.37 -2.35 0.06
N VAL A 62 -6.31 -1.45 -0.19
CA VAL A 62 -6.40 -0.65 -1.42
C VAL A 62 -6.58 0.82 -1.06
N CYS A 63 -6.37 1.73 -2.00
CA CYS A 63 -6.73 3.14 -1.82
C CYS A 63 -7.72 3.51 -2.92
N GLU A 64 -8.91 3.98 -2.53
CA GLU A 64 -9.84 4.51 -3.51
C GLU A 64 -9.19 5.69 -4.27
N PRO A 65 -9.64 5.97 -5.50
CA PRO A 65 -9.30 7.21 -6.19
C PRO A 65 -9.95 8.39 -5.45
N GLU A 66 -9.28 8.83 -4.38
CA GLU A 66 -9.77 9.79 -3.41
C GLU A 66 -10.07 11.13 -4.09
N GLY A 67 -11.30 11.62 -3.90
CA GLY A 67 -11.83 12.68 -4.74
C GLY A 67 -10.95 13.93 -4.79
N THR A 68 -10.43 14.38 -3.64
CA THR A 68 -9.68 15.64 -3.56
C THR A 68 -8.21 15.47 -3.93
N SER A 69 -7.52 14.43 -3.43
CA SER A 69 -6.09 14.22 -3.74
C SER A 69 -5.88 13.78 -5.20
N LEU A 70 -6.75 12.91 -5.72
CA LEU A 70 -6.68 12.49 -7.12
C LEU A 70 -7.07 13.60 -8.08
N MET A 71 -8.09 14.42 -7.74
CA MET A 71 -8.47 15.58 -8.55
C MET A 71 -7.29 16.53 -8.70
N MET A 72 -6.57 16.83 -7.62
CA MET A 72 -5.38 17.67 -7.67
C MET A 72 -4.27 17.07 -8.55
N GLY A 73 -4.00 15.77 -8.43
CA GLY A 73 -3.07 15.08 -9.32
C GLY A 73 -3.49 15.15 -10.79
N GLY A 74 -4.80 15.11 -11.06
CA GLY A 74 -5.39 15.21 -12.40
C GLY A 74 -5.29 16.60 -13.05
N LEU A 75 -4.96 17.66 -12.30
CA LEU A 75 -4.80 19.01 -12.86
C LEU A 75 -3.57 19.14 -13.78
N HIS A 76 -2.53 18.35 -13.53
CA HIS A 76 -1.36 18.26 -14.41
C HIS A 76 -0.83 16.81 -14.48
N PRO A 77 -1.50 15.90 -15.23
CA PRO A 77 -1.28 14.46 -15.17
C PRO A 77 0.19 14.02 -15.25
N ARG A 78 0.95 14.52 -16.25
CA ARG A 78 2.35 14.11 -16.47
C ARG A 78 3.29 14.48 -15.32
N ALA A 79 3.03 15.58 -14.61
CA ALA A 79 3.85 16.00 -13.47
C ALA A 79 3.49 15.18 -12.22
N SER A 80 2.25 14.69 -12.14
CA SER A 80 1.73 13.81 -11.09
C SER A 80 1.99 12.32 -11.36
N LEU A 81 2.86 12.00 -12.33
CA LEU A 81 3.19 10.63 -12.76
C LEU A 81 2.00 9.84 -13.33
N TYR A 82 1.07 10.51 -14.02
CA TYR A 82 0.00 9.85 -14.76
C TYR A 82 0.33 9.80 -16.26
N GLU A 83 -0.10 8.74 -16.91
CA GLU A 83 0.11 8.50 -18.34
C GLU A 83 -0.80 9.42 -19.18
N ARG A 84 -2.08 9.50 -18.79
CA ARG A 84 -3.16 10.15 -19.53
C ARG A 84 -4.08 10.95 -18.59
N PRO A 85 -4.89 11.88 -19.12
CA PRO A 85 -5.94 12.54 -18.34
C PRO A 85 -6.92 11.52 -17.74
N VAL A 86 -7.41 11.81 -16.53
CA VAL A 86 -8.23 10.87 -15.74
C VAL A 86 -9.64 11.42 -15.53
N ASN A 87 -10.65 10.59 -15.78
CA ASN A 87 -12.01 10.85 -15.33
C ASN A 87 -12.21 10.23 -13.93
N LEU A 88 -12.35 11.07 -12.91
CA LEU A 88 -12.44 10.65 -11.52
C LEU A 88 -13.66 9.76 -11.23
N GLU A 89 -14.82 10.05 -11.81
CA GLU A 89 -16.02 9.25 -11.59
C GLU A 89 -15.90 7.86 -12.21
N SER A 90 -15.33 7.79 -13.42
CA SER A 90 -15.00 6.50 -14.05
C SER A 90 -13.97 5.72 -13.23
N ALA A 91 -12.94 6.39 -12.68
CA ALA A 91 -11.93 5.75 -11.84
C ALA A 91 -12.54 5.19 -10.55
N LYS A 92 -13.38 5.95 -9.85
CA LYS A 92 -14.10 5.47 -8.65
C LYS A 92 -14.98 4.26 -8.97
N LYS A 93 -15.71 4.29 -10.08
CA LYS A 93 -16.55 3.16 -10.51
C LYS A 93 -15.72 1.91 -10.78
N ALA A 94 -14.62 2.04 -11.53
CA ALA A 94 -13.70 0.94 -11.81
C ALA A 94 -13.09 0.36 -10.52
N HIS A 95 -12.66 1.22 -9.59
CA HIS A 95 -12.13 0.78 -8.30
C HIS A 95 -13.20 0.10 -7.44
N SER A 96 -14.43 0.60 -7.44
CA SER A 96 -15.55 -0.03 -6.72
C SER A 96 -15.82 -1.44 -7.20
N GLU A 97 -15.83 -1.63 -8.53
CA GLU A 97 -15.98 -2.94 -9.16
C GLU A 97 -14.83 -3.88 -8.78
N PHE A 98 -13.59 -3.41 -8.83
CA PHE A 98 -12.42 -4.19 -8.40
C PHE A 98 -12.53 -4.70 -6.97
N ARG A 99 -12.98 -3.85 -6.04
CA ARG A 99 -13.23 -4.26 -4.65
C ARG A 99 -14.37 -5.25 -4.51
N ARG A 100 -15.48 -5.05 -5.25
CA ARG A 100 -16.62 -5.97 -5.26
C ARG A 100 -16.16 -7.38 -5.67
N VAL A 101 -15.42 -7.47 -6.78
CA VAL A 101 -14.90 -8.75 -7.30
C VAL A 101 -14.02 -9.46 -6.27
N MET A 102 -13.08 -8.76 -5.62
CA MET A 102 -12.27 -9.36 -4.56
C MET A 102 -13.10 -9.84 -3.37
N ARG A 103 -14.09 -9.05 -2.93
CA ARG A 103 -14.98 -9.43 -1.81
C ARG A 103 -15.83 -10.66 -2.12
N GLU A 104 -16.29 -10.82 -3.37
CA GLU A 104 -17.00 -12.02 -3.82
C GLU A 104 -16.16 -13.30 -3.76
N HIS A 105 -14.83 -13.15 -3.79
CA HIS A 105 -13.88 -14.24 -3.58
C HIS A 105 -13.57 -14.50 -2.09
N GLY A 106 -14.30 -13.88 -1.17
CA GLY A 106 -14.13 -14.04 0.28
C GLY A 106 -12.98 -13.22 0.87
N ILE A 107 -12.43 -12.26 0.12
CA ILE A 107 -11.29 -11.45 0.56
C ILE A 107 -11.77 -10.25 1.38
N LYS A 108 -11.13 -10.01 2.52
CA LYS A 108 -11.32 -8.79 3.30
C LYS A 108 -10.60 -7.62 2.63
N VAL A 109 -11.37 -6.80 1.92
CA VAL A 109 -10.86 -5.61 1.22
C VAL A 109 -11.08 -4.35 2.05
N LEU A 110 -9.98 -3.77 2.53
CA LEU A 110 -9.95 -2.56 3.36
C LEU A 110 -9.40 -1.38 2.54
N THR A 111 -10.09 -0.24 2.55
CA THR A 111 -9.50 0.98 1.97
C THR A 111 -8.61 1.69 2.99
N VAL A 112 -7.63 2.46 2.53
CA VAL A 112 -6.83 3.36 3.39
C VAL A 112 -7.76 4.24 4.24
N ARG A 113 -8.83 4.78 3.67
CA ARG A 113 -9.80 5.59 4.41
C ARG A 113 -10.59 4.79 5.45
N ASP A 114 -10.98 3.55 5.16
CA ASP A 114 -11.63 2.68 6.15
C ASP A 114 -10.70 2.46 7.35
N ILE A 115 -9.42 2.20 7.08
CA ILE A 115 -8.40 2.00 8.11
C ILE A 115 -8.23 3.28 8.94
N LEU A 116 -8.09 4.45 8.31
CA LEU A 116 -7.92 5.72 9.03
C LEU A 116 -9.13 6.07 9.90
N LYS A 117 -10.35 5.77 9.45
CA LYS A 117 -11.58 5.99 10.23
C LYS A 117 -11.77 5.00 11.38
N TYR A 118 -11.18 3.81 11.28
CA TYR A 118 -11.47 2.70 12.19
C TYR A 118 -11.26 3.08 13.67
N GLY A 119 -12.32 2.92 14.47
CA GLY A 119 -12.33 3.19 15.91
C GLY A 119 -12.18 4.67 16.32
N VAL A 120 -12.12 5.61 15.37
CA VAL A 120 -11.89 7.04 15.68
C VAL A 120 -13.08 7.69 16.40
N SER A 121 -14.31 7.29 16.05
CA SER A 121 -15.52 7.82 16.71
C SER A 121 -15.68 7.30 18.14
N ASP A 122 -15.17 6.09 18.42
CA ASP A 122 -15.45 5.36 19.65
C ASP A 122 -14.28 5.41 20.65
N HIS A 123 -13.07 5.68 20.16
CA HIS A 123 -11.84 5.63 20.96
C HIS A 123 -11.03 6.91 20.82
N MET A 124 -10.93 7.66 21.92
CA MET A 124 -10.21 8.93 21.96
C MET A 124 -8.72 8.79 21.61
N GLY A 125 -8.09 7.66 21.96
CA GLY A 125 -6.70 7.39 21.54
C GLY A 125 -6.57 7.35 20.01
N ALA A 126 -7.49 6.66 19.32
CA ALA A 126 -7.49 6.58 17.86
C ALA A 126 -7.79 7.94 17.20
N ARG A 127 -8.59 8.78 17.87
CA ARG A 127 -8.87 10.16 17.46
C ARG A 127 -7.62 11.03 17.56
N VAL A 128 -6.94 11.00 18.70
CA VAL A 128 -5.68 11.75 18.92
C VAL A 128 -4.61 11.29 17.94
N ASP A 129 -4.47 9.98 17.69
CA ASP A 129 -3.51 9.45 16.70
C ASP A 129 -3.76 10.01 15.28
N LEU A 130 -5.03 10.15 14.89
CA LEU A 130 -5.42 10.73 13.59
C LEU A 130 -5.15 12.23 13.55
N GLU A 131 -5.45 12.96 14.62
CA GLU A 131 -5.14 14.39 14.77
C GLU A 131 -3.63 14.64 14.70
N GLU A 132 -2.80 13.83 15.37
CA GLU A 132 -1.34 13.91 15.30
C GLU A 132 -0.80 13.63 13.90
N LEU A 133 -1.42 12.69 13.17
CA LEU A 133 -1.07 12.45 11.77
C LEU A 133 -1.45 13.65 10.88
N ALA A 134 -2.62 14.24 11.09
CA ALA A 134 -3.05 15.46 10.39
C ALA A 134 -2.16 16.66 10.74
N MET A 135 -1.70 16.76 12.00
CA MET A 135 -0.78 17.79 12.49
C MET A 135 0.56 17.77 11.76
N LYS A 136 1.05 16.56 11.41
CA LYS A 136 2.27 16.39 10.60
C LYS A 136 2.05 16.75 9.12
N ALA A 137 0.84 16.54 8.60
CA ALA A 137 0.50 16.81 7.22
C ALA A 137 0.22 18.30 6.94
N LEU A 138 -0.48 18.99 7.86
CA LEU A 138 -0.83 20.40 7.76
C LEU A 138 0.34 21.30 8.19
N LYS A 139 0.76 22.20 7.29
CA LYS A 139 1.83 23.17 7.54
C LYS A 139 1.30 24.59 7.48
N TYR A 140 1.73 25.42 8.43
CA TYR A 140 1.58 26.87 8.35
C TYR A 140 2.93 27.49 8.03
N SER A 141 2.94 28.46 7.12
CA SER A 141 4.11 29.26 6.79
C SER A 141 3.68 30.69 6.49
N MET A 142 4.59 31.65 6.69
CA MET A 142 4.36 33.01 6.22
C MET A 142 4.41 33.04 4.68
N ALA A 143 3.55 33.85 4.07
CA ALA A 143 3.60 34.10 2.63
C ALA A 143 4.90 34.79 2.22
N GLU A 144 5.27 34.67 0.94
CA GLU A 144 6.49 35.27 0.41
C GLU A 144 6.53 36.79 0.67
N GLY A 145 7.65 37.27 1.20
CA GLY A 145 7.85 38.67 1.57
C GLY A 145 7.34 39.06 2.96
N PHE A 146 6.71 38.14 3.70
CA PHE A 146 6.26 38.37 5.07
C PHE A 146 7.00 37.47 6.07
N THR A 147 7.08 37.95 7.30
CA THR A 147 7.67 37.25 8.44
C THR A 147 6.75 37.36 9.65
N HIS A 148 7.04 36.58 10.69
CA HIS A 148 6.31 36.72 11.96
C HIS A 148 6.48 38.12 12.59
N ALA A 149 7.46 38.93 12.19
CA ALA A 149 7.60 40.29 12.70
C ALA A 149 6.47 41.21 12.20
N ASP A 150 5.90 40.90 11.04
CA ASP A 150 4.84 41.69 10.40
C ASP A 150 3.44 41.42 10.99
N LEU A 151 3.34 40.44 11.90
CA LEU A 151 2.11 40.11 12.61
C LEU A 151 1.95 40.95 13.88
N ASN A 152 0.73 41.42 14.11
CA ASN A 152 0.33 42.01 15.38
C ASN A 152 0.38 40.95 16.49
N GLU A 153 0.52 41.39 17.75
CA GLU A 153 0.65 40.48 18.90
C GLU A 153 -0.50 39.46 19.00
N GLN A 154 -1.73 39.90 18.72
CA GLN A 154 -2.92 39.06 18.72
C GLN A 154 -2.89 37.99 17.61
N ASP A 155 -2.36 38.34 16.44
CA ASP A 155 -2.35 37.45 15.27
C ASP A 155 -1.25 36.38 15.33
N ARG A 156 -0.25 36.55 16.20
CA ARG A 156 0.81 35.55 16.42
C ARG A 156 0.25 34.22 16.90
N HIS A 157 -0.87 34.24 17.61
CA HIS A 157 -1.54 33.01 18.04
C HIS A 157 -2.06 32.21 16.84
N TYR A 158 -2.64 32.85 15.82
CA TYR A 158 -3.27 32.16 14.68
C TYR A 158 -2.29 31.52 13.68
N VAL A 159 -0.98 31.72 13.90
CA VAL A 159 0.09 31.04 13.15
C VAL A 159 0.88 30.05 14.02
N SER A 160 0.46 29.85 15.27
CA SER A 160 1.11 28.97 16.24
C SER A 160 0.73 27.50 16.04
N GLU A 161 1.56 26.60 16.59
CA GLU A 161 1.25 25.16 16.60
C GLU A 161 0.05 24.87 17.53
N GLU A 162 -0.15 25.66 18.59
CA GLU A 162 -1.28 25.54 19.51
C GLU A 162 -2.61 25.81 18.79
N TYR A 163 -2.69 26.88 18.01
CA TYR A 163 -3.89 27.18 17.22
C TYR A 163 -4.12 26.13 16.12
N LYS A 164 -3.05 25.68 15.45
CA LYS A 164 -3.15 24.60 14.45
C LYS A 164 -3.73 23.32 15.06
N LYS A 165 -3.32 22.98 16.29
CA LYS A 165 -3.86 21.85 17.05
C LYS A 165 -5.35 22.05 17.36
N GLU A 166 -5.74 23.21 17.87
CA GLU A 166 -7.15 23.55 18.14
C GLU A 166 -8.02 23.42 16.87
N VAL A 167 -7.54 23.93 15.74
CA VAL A 167 -8.24 23.81 14.45
C VAL A 167 -8.48 22.34 14.08
N LEU A 168 -7.46 21.48 14.23
CA LEU A 168 -7.58 20.04 13.93
C LEU A 168 -8.51 19.30 14.90
N GLU A 169 -8.48 19.65 16.19
CA GLU A 169 -9.38 19.07 17.20
C GLU A 169 -10.87 19.32 16.86
N HIS A 170 -11.18 20.46 16.23
CA HIS A 170 -12.54 20.80 15.78
C HIS A 170 -12.91 20.22 14.40
N MET A 171 -11.98 19.62 13.66
CA MET A 171 -12.29 18.99 12.38
C MET A 171 -13.08 17.70 12.54
N SER A 172 -13.97 17.43 11.60
CA SER A 172 -14.57 16.10 11.44
C SER A 172 -13.51 15.06 11.05
N ILE A 173 -13.82 13.78 11.28
CA ILE A 173 -12.94 12.66 10.89
C ILE A 173 -12.62 12.71 9.39
N HIS A 174 -13.59 13.07 8.56
CA HIS A 174 -13.40 13.19 7.12
C HIS A 174 -12.45 14.33 6.74
N GLN A 175 -12.58 15.50 7.39
CA GLN A 175 -11.69 16.64 7.18
C GLN A 175 -10.25 16.32 7.62
N LEU A 176 -10.06 15.61 8.73
CA LEU A 176 -8.73 15.15 9.16
C LEU A 176 -8.08 14.24 8.12
N ILE A 177 -8.83 13.26 7.61
CA ILE A 177 -8.32 12.34 6.58
C ILE A 177 -7.99 13.09 5.29
N ASP A 178 -8.84 14.00 4.84
CA ASP A 178 -8.58 14.78 3.63
C ASP A 178 -7.35 15.67 3.82
N THR A 179 -7.16 16.26 5.01
CA THR A 179 -5.95 17.02 5.35
C THR A 179 -4.69 16.16 5.24
N ILE A 180 -4.73 14.92 5.73
CA ILE A 180 -3.62 13.96 5.63
C ILE A 180 -3.30 13.64 4.17
N LEU A 181 -4.32 13.34 3.35
CA LEU A 181 -4.16 12.93 1.96
C LEU A 181 -3.76 14.07 1.02
N ILE A 182 -4.13 15.31 1.33
CA ILE A 182 -3.83 16.50 0.53
C ILE A 182 -2.45 17.08 0.88
N ASN A 183 -2.00 16.90 2.12
CA ASN A 183 -0.76 17.49 2.65
C ASN A 183 -0.62 19.00 2.37
N PRO A 184 -1.57 19.83 2.88
CA PRO A 184 -1.61 21.25 2.57
C PRO A 184 -0.56 22.06 3.34
N THR A 185 -0.05 23.10 2.69
CA THR A 185 0.69 24.20 3.32
C THR A 185 -0.12 25.48 3.15
N VAL A 186 -0.46 26.14 4.26
CA VAL A 186 -1.17 27.42 4.30
C VAL A 186 -0.13 28.53 4.41
N HIS A 187 -0.12 29.43 3.42
CA HIS A 187 0.73 30.61 3.36
C HIS A 187 -0.04 31.82 3.86
N ILE A 188 0.36 32.33 5.01
CA ILE A 188 -0.38 33.33 5.78
C ILE A 188 0.30 34.69 5.64
N SER A 189 -0.47 35.75 5.37
CA SER A 189 0.00 37.13 5.36
C SER A 189 -0.90 38.02 6.22
N PRO A 190 -0.36 39.08 6.86
CA PRO A 190 -1.18 40.11 7.47
C PRO A 190 -2.18 40.69 6.47
N SER A 191 -3.37 41.03 6.94
CA SER A 191 -4.39 41.75 6.18
C SER A 191 -4.89 42.91 7.01
N TYR A 192 -4.91 44.10 6.40
CA TYR A 192 -5.47 45.30 7.04
C TYR A 192 -6.99 45.43 6.81
N ARG A 193 -7.64 44.34 6.39
CA ARG A 193 -9.08 44.19 6.15
C ARG A 193 -9.55 42.84 6.72
N ASP A 194 -10.85 42.70 6.94
CA ASP A 194 -11.51 41.46 7.39
C ASP A 194 -10.99 40.91 8.72
N THR A 195 -10.54 39.65 8.77
CA THR A 195 -10.13 38.91 9.98
C THR A 195 -8.66 39.12 10.38
N GLY A 196 -7.99 40.15 9.86
CA GLY A 196 -6.58 40.46 10.19
C GLY A 196 -5.53 39.63 9.44
N LEU A 197 -5.94 38.53 8.79
CA LEU A 197 -5.07 37.62 8.05
C LEU A 197 -5.66 37.25 6.69
N SER A 198 -4.79 37.05 5.70
CA SER A 198 -5.10 36.42 4.42
C SER A 198 -4.36 35.09 4.29
N ALA A 199 -4.93 34.15 3.55
CA ALA A 199 -4.34 32.83 3.32
C ALA A 199 -4.33 32.48 1.83
N SER A 200 -3.23 31.87 1.39
CA SER A 200 -3.13 31.11 0.14
C SER A 200 -2.60 29.71 0.42
N TYR A 201 -2.66 28.78 -0.54
CA TYR A 201 -2.41 27.37 -0.28
C TYR A 201 -1.50 26.75 -1.33
N THR A 202 -0.60 25.88 -0.89
CA THR A 202 0.06 24.90 -1.76
C THR A 202 -0.23 23.50 -1.26
N PHE A 203 -0.29 22.54 -2.17
CA PHE A 203 -0.71 21.16 -1.87
C PHE A 203 0.33 20.17 -2.36
N LYS A 204 0.52 19.09 -1.61
CA LYS A 204 1.38 17.96 -1.98
C LYS A 204 0.58 16.66 -1.84
N PRO A 205 -0.48 16.48 -2.66
CA PRO A 205 -1.41 15.38 -2.50
C PRO A 205 -0.71 14.03 -2.71
N LEU A 206 -1.15 13.02 -1.95
CA LEU A 206 -0.69 11.63 -2.08
C LEU A 206 -1.39 10.94 -3.26
N SER A 207 -1.22 11.50 -4.45
CA SER A 207 -2.03 11.20 -5.63
C SER A 207 -1.76 9.81 -6.23
N ASN A 208 -0.55 9.26 -6.02
CA ASN A 208 -0.21 7.90 -6.49
C ASN A 208 -0.55 6.80 -5.47
N LEU A 209 -1.15 7.15 -4.32
CA LEU A 209 -1.52 6.17 -3.27
C LEU A 209 -2.58 5.16 -3.74
N VAL A 210 -3.31 5.45 -4.82
CA VAL A 210 -4.17 4.48 -5.53
C VAL A 210 -3.40 3.19 -5.86
N TYR A 211 -2.09 3.27 -6.04
CA TYR A 211 -1.18 2.13 -6.15
C TYR A 211 -0.56 1.80 -4.81
N THR A 212 -1.30 1.03 -4.01
CA THR A 212 -0.87 0.61 -2.68
C THR A 212 0.20 -0.48 -2.70
N ARG A 213 0.53 -1.06 -3.86
CA ARG A 213 1.57 -2.09 -4.00
C ARG A 213 2.96 -1.58 -3.63
N ASP A 214 3.28 -0.34 -3.96
CA ASP A 214 4.67 0.10 -4.04
C ASP A 214 5.31 0.37 -2.68
N GLN A 215 4.54 0.83 -1.70
CA GLN A 215 5.07 1.42 -0.46
C GLN A 215 5.72 0.39 0.48
N GLN A 216 5.46 -0.90 0.28
CA GLN A 216 5.94 -2.00 1.12
C GLN A 216 6.02 -3.32 0.35
N ILE A 217 6.71 -4.29 0.94
CA ILE A 217 6.62 -5.70 0.57
C ILE A 217 6.11 -6.51 1.76
N THR A 218 5.44 -7.63 1.50
CA THR A 218 5.05 -8.60 2.54
C THR A 218 5.83 -9.88 2.32
N THR A 219 6.67 -10.27 3.28
CA THR A 219 7.59 -11.41 3.17
C THR A 219 7.15 -12.57 4.06
N CYS A 220 7.97 -13.63 4.14
CA CYS A 220 7.76 -14.70 5.12
C CYS A 220 7.97 -14.22 6.57
N ARG A 221 8.62 -13.07 6.78
CA ARG A 221 8.85 -12.47 8.12
C ARG A 221 7.77 -11.48 8.53
N GLY A 222 7.17 -10.76 7.59
CA GLY A 222 6.29 -9.64 7.90
C GLY A 222 6.24 -8.59 6.80
N VAL A 223 5.65 -7.44 7.11
CA VAL A 223 5.72 -6.26 6.24
C VAL A 223 7.09 -5.61 6.36
N VAL A 224 7.75 -5.36 5.24
CA VAL A 224 8.95 -4.51 5.18
C VAL A 224 8.58 -3.22 4.47
N SER A 225 8.81 -2.09 5.13
CA SER A 225 8.58 -0.78 4.53
C SER A 225 9.61 -0.51 3.45
N GLY A 226 9.14 -0.16 2.26
CA GLY A 226 10.00 0.22 1.15
C GLY A 226 10.60 1.62 1.34
N ARG A 227 11.45 1.99 0.38
CA ARG A 227 11.97 3.35 0.21
C ARG A 227 11.85 3.69 -1.27
N LEU A 228 10.79 4.42 -1.62
CA LEU A 228 10.48 4.69 -3.03
C LEU A 228 11.55 5.54 -3.70
N ARG A 229 11.74 5.38 -5.01
CA ARG A 229 12.75 6.18 -5.74
C ARG A 229 12.34 7.64 -5.87
N SER A 230 11.05 7.88 -6.07
CA SER A 230 10.50 9.23 -6.20
C SER A 230 10.29 9.87 -4.82
N GLN A 231 10.97 11.00 -4.57
CA GLN A 231 10.86 11.71 -3.29
C GLN A 231 9.43 12.17 -2.99
N GLN A 232 8.65 12.53 -4.03
CA GLN A 232 7.27 13.01 -3.84
C GLN A 232 6.32 11.94 -3.29
N ARG A 233 6.69 10.64 -3.39
CA ARG A 233 5.88 9.52 -2.90
C ARG A 233 6.28 9.02 -1.52
N GLN A 234 7.30 9.59 -0.88
CA GLN A 234 7.78 9.11 0.44
C GLN A 234 6.71 9.21 1.54
N LEU A 235 5.86 10.24 1.48
CA LEU A 235 4.76 10.42 2.43
C LEU A 235 3.70 9.30 2.33
N GLU A 236 3.58 8.64 1.18
CA GLU A 236 2.72 7.46 1.01
C GLU A 236 3.20 6.31 1.89
N VAL A 237 4.52 6.12 2.00
CA VAL A 237 5.15 5.09 2.85
C VAL A 237 4.84 5.34 4.32
N GLU A 238 4.96 6.59 4.78
CA GLU A 238 4.63 6.97 6.16
C GLU A 238 3.16 6.70 6.51
N LEU A 239 2.25 7.03 5.59
CA LEU A 239 0.82 6.79 5.76
C LEU A 239 0.49 5.30 5.79
N MET A 240 1.05 4.49 4.90
CA MET A 240 0.83 3.05 4.87
C MET A 240 1.37 2.38 6.15
N ARG A 241 2.53 2.81 6.66
CA ARG A 241 3.05 2.36 7.96
C ARG A 241 2.09 2.66 9.11
N PHE A 242 1.46 3.84 9.12
CA PHE A 242 0.41 4.16 10.09
C PHE A 242 -0.77 3.20 9.98
N CYS A 243 -1.23 2.93 8.75
CA CYS A 243 -2.31 1.99 8.49
C CYS A 243 -1.98 0.58 8.99
N PHE A 244 -0.78 0.07 8.73
CA PHE A 244 -0.35 -1.26 9.20
C PHE A 244 -0.29 -1.34 10.73
N ARG A 245 0.28 -0.34 11.40
CA ARG A 245 0.26 -0.28 12.88
C ARG A 245 -1.16 -0.27 13.43
N LYS A 246 -2.06 0.51 12.82
CA LYS A 246 -3.46 0.59 13.23
C LYS A 246 -4.22 -0.73 13.03
N LEU A 247 -3.84 -1.52 12.02
CA LEU A 247 -4.33 -2.87 11.79
C LEU A 247 -3.65 -3.94 12.67
N GLY A 248 -2.69 -3.57 13.51
CA GLY A 248 -1.90 -4.53 14.30
C GLY A 248 -0.93 -5.37 13.47
N LEU A 249 -0.62 -4.97 12.23
CA LEU A 249 0.31 -5.66 11.34
C LEU A 249 1.74 -5.14 11.61
N PRO A 250 2.64 -5.97 12.18
CA PRO A 250 3.99 -5.51 12.49
C PRO A 250 4.79 -5.24 11.21
N VAL A 251 5.38 -4.05 11.14
CA VAL A 251 6.43 -3.74 10.17
C VAL A 251 7.74 -4.25 10.76
N VAL A 252 8.29 -5.31 10.16
CA VAL A 252 9.46 -6.04 10.69
C VAL A 252 10.80 -5.42 10.27
N GLY A 253 10.78 -4.55 9.26
CA GLY A 253 11.96 -3.83 8.80
C GLY A 253 11.63 -2.68 7.87
N GLU A 254 12.66 -1.88 7.58
CA GLU A 254 12.59 -0.71 6.73
C GLU A 254 13.86 -0.64 5.87
N ILE A 255 13.70 -0.20 4.62
CA ILE A 255 14.84 0.09 3.74
C ILE A 255 15.33 1.52 4.00
N GLU A 256 16.63 1.64 4.22
CA GLU A 256 17.31 2.90 4.49
C GLU A 256 18.17 3.33 3.31
N ALA A 257 18.48 4.62 3.20
CA ALA A 257 19.42 5.11 2.20
C ALA A 257 20.80 4.41 2.37
N PRO A 258 21.48 4.02 1.28
CA PRO A 258 21.20 4.34 -0.12
C PRO A 258 20.27 3.35 -0.87
N GLY A 259 19.55 2.49 -0.15
CA GLY A 259 18.60 1.53 -0.70
C GLY A 259 17.33 2.18 -1.25
N TYR A 260 16.83 1.62 -2.35
CA TYR A 260 15.50 1.88 -2.89
C TYR A 260 14.78 0.56 -3.12
N LEU A 261 13.53 0.48 -2.69
CA LEU A 261 12.67 -0.68 -2.83
C LEU A 261 11.24 -0.22 -3.05
N GLU A 262 10.62 -0.73 -4.11
CA GLU A 262 9.19 -0.56 -4.40
C GLU A 262 8.56 -1.95 -4.55
N GLY A 263 7.35 -2.14 -4.02
CA GLY A 263 6.73 -3.46 -3.93
C GLY A 263 6.34 -4.11 -5.27
N GLY A 264 6.23 -3.33 -6.36
CA GLY A 264 6.04 -3.87 -7.71
C GLY A 264 7.22 -4.73 -8.21
N ASP A 265 8.39 -4.62 -7.57
CA ASP A 265 9.55 -5.45 -7.88
C ASP A 265 9.61 -6.77 -7.10
N PHE A 266 8.76 -6.98 -6.10
CA PHE A 266 8.87 -8.14 -5.19
C PHE A 266 7.80 -9.19 -5.48
N PHE A 267 8.23 -10.46 -5.58
CA PHE A 267 7.35 -11.62 -5.67
C PHE A 267 7.75 -12.71 -4.66
N PRO A 268 6.86 -13.11 -3.75
CA PRO A 268 7.02 -14.34 -2.98
C PRO A 268 6.74 -15.56 -3.88
N ALA A 269 7.73 -16.45 -4.05
CA ALA A 269 7.65 -17.65 -4.90
C ALA A 269 7.85 -18.94 -4.09
N GLY A 270 7.28 -18.96 -2.89
CA GLY A 270 7.35 -20.06 -1.95
C GLY A 270 8.22 -19.72 -0.74
N ARG A 271 8.18 -20.61 0.26
CA ARG A 271 9.01 -20.50 1.48
C ARG A 271 10.51 -20.54 1.20
N ASP A 272 10.88 -21.07 0.05
CA ASP A 272 12.27 -21.24 -0.33
C ASP A 272 12.82 -20.07 -1.14
N LEU A 273 12.00 -19.42 -1.97
CA LEU A 273 12.45 -18.44 -2.96
C LEU A 273 11.60 -17.17 -2.94
N ALA A 274 12.27 -16.03 -2.91
CA ALA A 274 11.68 -14.73 -3.24
C ALA A 274 12.40 -14.14 -4.46
N LEU A 275 11.68 -13.32 -5.23
CA LEU A 275 12.26 -12.55 -6.34
C LEU A 275 12.20 -11.06 -6.02
N VAL A 276 13.27 -10.35 -6.38
CA VAL A 276 13.32 -8.88 -6.36
C VAL A 276 13.87 -8.37 -7.69
N GLY A 277 13.06 -7.60 -8.41
CA GLY A 277 13.50 -6.80 -9.55
C GLY A 277 14.42 -5.66 -9.10
N ILE A 278 15.48 -5.39 -9.85
CA ILE A 278 16.30 -4.18 -9.70
C ILE A 278 16.48 -3.48 -11.04
N GLY A 279 16.52 -2.14 -11.02
CA GLY A 279 16.59 -1.32 -12.22
C GLY A 279 16.29 0.15 -11.91
N LEU A 280 15.19 0.67 -12.46
CA LEU A 280 14.77 2.07 -12.30
C LEU A 280 14.31 2.41 -10.88
N ARG A 281 13.55 1.51 -10.25
CA ARG A 281 12.79 1.79 -9.01
C ARG A 281 13.45 1.17 -7.79
N SER A 282 13.79 -0.11 -7.84
CA SER A 282 14.55 -0.80 -6.79
C SER A 282 16.03 -0.97 -7.15
N ASN A 283 16.92 -1.09 -6.14
CA ASN A 283 18.35 -1.27 -6.34
C ASN A 283 18.93 -2.40 -5.48
N PHE A 284 20.16 -2.83 -5.81
CA PHE A 284 20.83 -3.92 -5.10
C PHE A 284 21.09 -3.61 -3.62
N GLU A 285 21.28 -2.35 -3.25
CA GLU A 285 21.47 -1.95 -1.85
C GLU A 285 20.25 -2.34 -0.98
N ALA A 286 19.04 -2.22 -1.50
CA ALA A 286 17.86 -2.72 -0.80
C ALA A 286 17.89 -4.24 -0.65
N CYS A 287 18.27 -4.98 -1.70
CA CYS A 287 18.45 -6.44 -1.62
C CYS A 287 19.48 -6.83 -0.56
N HIS A 288 20.60 -6.11 -0.51
CA HIS A 288 21.64 -6.32 0.51
C HIS A 288 21.08 -6.12 1.91
N GLN A 289 20.36 -5.03 2.18
CA GLN A 289 19.72 -4.80 3.48
C GLN A 289 18.67 -5.87 3.83
N LEU A 290 17.86 -6.32 2.86
CA LEU A 290 16.90 -7.41 3.05
C LEU A 290 17.58 -8.70 3.50
N MET A 291 18.73 -9.03 2.90
CA MET A 291 19.53 -10.21 3.23
C MET A 291 20.26 -10.06 4.57
N GLU A 292 20.99 -8.95 4.77
CA GLU A 292 21.80 -8.68 5.97
C GLU A 292 20.95 -8.64 7.25
N ARG A 293 19.73 -8.11 7.15
CA ARG A 293 18.80 -7.95 8.27
C ARG A 293 17.80 -9.11 8.42
N ASP A 294 17.94 -10.18 7.62
CA ASP A 294 17.06 -11.36 7.61
C ASP A 294 15.56 -11.01 7.52
N LEU A 295 15.21 -10.10 6.59
CA LEU A 295 13.84 -9.58 6.43
C LEU A 295 12.98 -10.40 5.46
N LEU A 296 13.58 -11.33 4.71
CA LEU A 296 12.88 -12.14 3.71
C LEU A 296 12.20 -13.36 4.32
N GLY A 297 12.92 -14.11 5.16
CA GLY A 297 12.47 -15.39 5.72
C GLY A 297 12.49 -16.55 4.71
N THR A 298 13.00 -16.35 3.50
CA THR A 298 13.25 -17.39 2.50
C THR A 298 14.72 -17.82 2.50
N ARG A 299 15.01 -19.04 2.07
CA ARG A 299 16.41 -19.50 1.97
C ARG A 299 17.13 -18.91 0.75
N ARG A 300 16.42 -18.63 -0.33
CA ARG A 300 16.95 -18.08 -1.58
C ARG A 300 16.30 -16.74 -1.92
N LEU A 301 17.11 -15.86 -2.52
CA LEU A 301 16.69 -14.62 -3.15
C LEU A 301 17.19 -14.60 -4.59
N ALA A 302 16.29 -14.48 -5.55
CA ALA A 302 16.61 -14.22 -6.95
C ALA A 302 16.53 -12.72 -7.22
N VAL A 303 17.68 -12.09 -7.50
CA VAL A 303 17.75 -10.68 -7.89
C VAL A 303 17.65 -10.61 -9.42
N VAL A 304 16.50 -10.15 -9.93
CA VAL A 304 16.20 -10.06 -11.37
C VAL A 304 16.62 -8.68 -11.89
N LYS A 305 17.64 -8.62 -12.73
CA LYS A 305 18.31 -7.38 -13.12
C LYS A 305 17.79 -6.87 -14.47
N ASP A 306 17.16 -5.69 -14.45
CA ASP A 306 16.88 -4.90 -15.65
C ASP A 306 18.05 -3.94 -15.93
N GLN A 307 18.98 -4.40 -16.77
CA GLN A 307 20.22 -3.69 -17.09
C GLN A 307 20.26 -3.15 -18.52
N PHE A 308 19.52 -3.78 -19.43
CA PHE A 308 19.60 -3.49 -20.86
C PHE A 308 18.49 -2.54 -21.33
N GLU A 309 17.35 -2.54 -20.63
CA GLU A 309 16.20 -1.76 -21.06
C GLU A 309 15.98 -0.51 -20.20
N GLN A 310 15.68 -0.68 -18.91
CA GLN A 310 15.43 0.43 -17.98
C GLN A 310 14.43 1.47 -18.51
N HIS A 311 13.30 1.00 -19.03
CA HIS A 311 12.26 1.84 -19.63
C HIS A 311 11.12 2.15 -18.64
N GLN A 312 10.57 3.37 -18.68
CA GLN A 312 9.52 3.81 -17.76
C GLN A 312 8.23 2.96 -17.86
N ASP A 313 7.87 2.49 -19.05
CA ASP A 313 6.69 1.63 -19.26
C ASP A 313 6.85 0.21 -18.65
N ARG A 314 8.07 -0.12 -18.21
CA ARG A 314 8.46 -1.42 -17.62
C ARG A 314 9.19 -1.20 -16.30
N MET A 315 8.78 -0.17 -15.55
CA MET A 315 9.47 0.36 -14.38
C MET A 315 9.67 -0.63 -13.23
N HIS A 316 8.83 -1.67 -13.14
CA HIS A 316 8.88 -2.72 -12.12
C HIS A 316 8.84 -4.12 -12.74
N LEU A 317 9.17 -5.14 -11.95
CA LEU A 317 9.06 -6.55 -12.36
C LEU A 317 7.61 -6.96 -12.69
N ASP A 318 6.63 -6.51 -11.92
CA ASP A 318 5.21 -6.81 -12.15
C ASP A 318 4.62 -6.19 -13.42
N CYS A 319 5.38 -5.32 -14.10
CA CYS A 319 5.01 -4.79 -15.41
C CYS A 319 5.32 -5.76 -16.55
N VAL A 320 6.14 -6.80 -16.32
CA VAL A 320 6.60 -7.74 -17.36
C VAL A 320 6.50 -9.21 -16.94
N PHE A 321 6.24 -9.50 -15.67
CA PHE A 321 6.20 -10.85 -15.10
C PHE A 321 5.10 -10.95 -14.02
N SER A 322 4.46 -12.10 -13.87
CA SER A 322 3.56 -12.39 -12.74
C SER A 322 3.39 -13.89 -12.55
N ILE A 323 3.24 -14.31 -11.28
CA ILE A 323 2.97 -15.70 -10.90
C ILE A 323 1.46 -15.98 -10.99
N LEU A 324 1.09 -16.96 -11.82
CA LEU A 324 -0.29 -17.34 -12.09
C LEU A 324 -0.75 -18.55 -11.28
N GLY A 325 0.18 -19.45 -10.97
CA GLY A 325 -0.05 -20.71 -10.28
C GLY A 325 1.22 -21.15 -9.56
N ASP A 326 1.30 -22.42 -9.19
CA ASP A 326 2.46 -22.97 -8.46
C ASP A 326 3.64 -23.27 -9.38
N ASP A 327 3.30 -23.57 -10.62
CA ASP A 327 4.19 -23.99 -11.70
C ASP A 327 3.84 -23.24 -12.99
N CYS A 328 3.14 -22.10 -12.89
CA CYS A 328 2.75 -21.29 -14.02
C CYS A 328 2.94 -19.80 -13.75
N CYS A 329 3.59 -19.11 -14.69
CA CYS A 329 3.75 -17.66 -14.66
C CYS A 329 3.52 -17.09 -16.07
N LEU A 330 3.31 -15.78 -16.15
CA LEU A 330 3.41 -15.04 -17.41
C LEU A 330 4.72 -14.26 -17.45
N MET A 331 5.23 -14.04 -18.66
CA MET A 331 6.42 -13.24 -18.90
C MET A 331 6.32 -12.55 -20.25
N MET A 332 6.81 -11.32 -20.35
CA MET A 332 6.89 -10.64 -21.64
C MET A 332 7.83 -11.38 -22.59
N GLU A 333 7.38 -11.69 -23.80
CA GLU A 333 8.11 -12.57 -24.72
C GLU A 333 9.44 -11.99 -25.19
N GLU A 334 9.50 -10.67 -25.38
CA GLU A 334 10.68 -9.99 -25.93
C GLU A 334 11.91 -10.11 -25.03
N MET A 335 11.72 -10.31 -23.72
CA MET A 335 12.82 -10.43 -22.74
C MET A 335 13.23 -11.89 -22.48
N MET A 336 12.67 -12.85 -23.21
CA MET A 336 12.96 -14.27 -23.00
C MET A 336 14.09 -14.75 -23.92
N GLY A 337 15.02 -15.49 -23.33
CA GLY A 337 16.08 -16.21 -24.05
C GLY A 337 17.41 -15.44 -24.15
N GLU A 338 18.50 -16.20 -24.25
CA GLU A 338 19.87 -15.68 -24.17
C GLU A 338 20.21 -14.67 -25.28
N ASP A 339 19.59 -14.78 -26.45
CA ASP A 339 19.83 -13.87 -27.57
C ASP A 339 18.95 -12.61 -27.52
N SER A 340 18.03 -12.50 -26.55
CA SER A 340 17.19 -11.32 -26.44
C SER A 340 18.02 -10.07 -26.07
N PRO A 341 17.81 -8.94 -26.76
CA PRO A 341 18.47 -7.68 -26.43
C PRO A 341 17.94 -7.04 -25.15
N THR A 342 16.76 -7.46 -24.68
CA THR A 342 16.09 -6.95 -23.48
C THR A 342 15.99 -8.03 -22.39
N LYS A 343 16.78 -9.10 -22.50
CA LYS A 343 16.80 -10.20 -21.53
C LYS A 343 17.05 -9.69 -20.11
N ARG A 344 16.49 -10.36 -19.11
CA ARG A 344 16.83 -10.10 -17.70
C ARG A 344 17.74 -11.19 -17.18
N LEU A 345 18.70 -10.80 -16.36
CA LEU A 345 19.67 -11.69 -15.76
C LEU A 345 19.40 -11.83 -14.26
N VAL A 346 19.54 -13.04 -13.74
CA VAL A 346 19.26 -13.39 -12.34
C VAL A 346 20.56 -13.71 -11.62
N ASP A 347 20.76 -13.05 -10.49
CA ASP A 347 21.74 -13.45 -9.48
C ASP A 347 20.99 -14.13 -8.33
N GLU A 348 21.30 -15.39 -8.06
CA GLU A 348 20.71 -16.16 -6.97
C GLU A 348 21.62 -16.10 -5.74
N TRP A 349 21.05 -15.69 -4.62
CA TRP A 349 21.71 -15.64 -3.32
C TRP A 349 21.06 -16.68 -2.40
N THR A 350 21.88 -17.53 -1.79
CA THR A 350 21.41 -18.58 -0.88
C THR A 350 21.91 -18.32 0.53
N ARG A 351 20.99 -18.39 1.49
CA ARG A 351 21.26 -18.31 2.92
C ARG A 351 22.05 -19.53 3.38
N ASP A 352 23.16 -19.30 4.05
CA ASP A 352 23.92 -20.30 4.77
C ASP A 352 23.30 -20.48 6.16
N ASP A 353 22.82 -21.70 6.47
CA ASP A 353 22.16 -21.99 7.74
C ASP A 353 23.10 -21.88 8.95
N ALA A 354 24.41 -22.06 8.76
CA ALA A 354 25.39 -21.96 9.84
C ALA A 354 25.68 -20.52 10.24
N THR A 355 25.76 -19.61 9.26
CA THR A 355 26.12 -18.20 9.50
C THR A 355 24.90 -17.27 9.51
N GLY A 356 23.80 -17.68 8.89
CA GLY A 356 22.61 -16.88 8.64
C GLY A 356 22.76 -15.86 7.50
N GLY A 357 23.95 -15.73 6.92
CA GLY A 357 24.24 -14.80 5.83
C GLY A 357 23.89 -15.37 4.46
N TYR A 358 23.68 -14.50 3.47
CA TYR A 358 23.43 -14.90 2.09
C TYR A 358 24.71 -14.84 1.26
N ASN A 359 24.95 -15.88 0.46
CA ASN A 359 26.08 -15.97 -0.46
C ASN A 359 25.56 -16.11 -1.90
N LEU A 360 26.24 -15.46 -2.85
CA LEU A 360 25.94 -15.60 -4.27
C LEU A 360 26.24 -17.04 -4.72
N THR A 361 25.24 -17.77 -5.18
CA THR A 361 25.35 -19.18 -5.61
C THR A 361 25.27 -19.35 -7.12
N ARG A 362 24.51 -18.50 -7.80
CA ARG A 362 24.43 -18.46 -9.28
C ARG A 362 24.43 -17.01 -9.72
N GLN A 363 25.07 -16.73 -10.84
CA GLN A 363 25.20 -15.37 -11.35
C GLN A 363 24.83 -15.32 -12.82
N ASN A 364 24.14 -14.26 -13.24
CA ASN A 364 23.79 -13.98 -14.63
C ASN A 364 23.05 -15.12 -15.35
N VAL A 365 22.14 -15.81 -14.67
CA VAL A 365 21.27 -16.79 -15.33
C VAL A 365 20.16 -16.04 -16.08
N GLU A 366 19.89 -16.36 -17.34
CA GLU A 366 18.76 -15.75 -18.04
C GLU A 366 17.43 -16.06 -17.34
N PHE A 367 16.56 -15.05 -17.20
CA PHE A 367 15.42 -15.13 -16.29
C PHE A 367 14.37 -16.16 -16.72
N SER A 368 14.09 -16.30 -18.02
CA SER A 368 13.15 -17.33 -18.49
C SER A 368 13.70 -18.75 -18.26
N GLU A 369 15.01 -18.96 -18.42
CA GLU A 369 15.70 -20.22 -18.09
C GLU A 369 15.71 -20.47 -16.58
N PHE A 370 15.95 -19.45 -15.78
CA PHE A 370 15.87 -19.53 -14.31
C PHE A 370 14.47 -20.00 -13.88
N MET A 371 13.41 -19.35 -14.36
CA MET A 371 12.04 -19.73 -14.01
C MET A 371 11.67 -21.14 -14.47
N ARG A 372 12.07 -21.56 -15.68
CA ARG A 372 11.89 -22.94 -16.14
C ARG A 372 12.65 -23.94 -15.28
N GLY A 373 13.85 -23.59 -14.82
CA GLY A 373 14.65 -24.38 -13.89
C GLY A 373 13.99 -24.55 -12.52
N GLU A 374 13.22 -23.56 -12.08
CA GLU A 374 12.37 -23.64 -10.87
C GLU A 374 11.05 -24.40 -11.11
N GLY A 375 10.82 -24.94 -12.32
CA GLY A 375 9.65 -25.75 -12.64
C GLY A 375 8.46 -24.97 -13.22
N TYR A 376 8.62 -23.68 -13.51
CA TYR A 376 7.53 -22.88 -14.07
C TYR A 376 7.37 -23.07 -15.58
N SER A 377 6.14 -23.29 -16.01
CA SER A 377 5.68 -23.07 -17.38
C SER A 377 5.37 -21.59 -17.59
N ILE A 378 5.86 -21.02 -18.70
CA ILE A 378 5.78 -19.58 -18.96
C ILE A 378 4.75 -19.32 -20.07
N VAL A 379 3.75 -18.50 -19.78
CA VAL A 379 2.82 -17.91 -20.76
C VAL A 379 3.51 -16.68 -21.39
N PRO A 380 3.92 -16.72 -22.67
CA PRO A 380 4.62 -15.60 -23.31
C PRO A 380 3.62 -14.48 -23.64
N ILE A 381 3.87 -13.26 -23.20
CA ILE A 381 3.00 -12.10 -23.44
C ILE A 381 3.69 -11.13 -24.39
N LYS A 382 3.02 -10.76 -25.48
CA LYS A 382 3.55 -9.79 -26.44
C LYS A 382 3.72 -8.39 -25.80
N ALA A 383 4.68 -7.61 -26.28
CA ALA A 383 4.86 -6.24 -25.81
C ALA A 383 3.61 -5.34 -26.02
N GLU A 384 2.85 -5.56 -27.10
CA GLU A 384 1.58 -4.84 -27.33
C GLU A 384 0.52 -5.10 -26.24
N HIS A 385 0.53 -6.29 -25.63
CA HIS A 385 -0.32 -6.64 -24.51
C HIS A 385 0.25 -6.07 -23.20
N GLN A 386 1.58 -6.08 -23.05
CA GLN A 386 2.26 -5.50 -21.90
C GLN A 386 1.96 -4.00 -21.75
N LEU A 387 2.00 -3.23 -22.85
CA LEU A 387 1.64 -1.81 -22.87
C LEU A 387 0.17 -1.54 -22.49
N LYS A 388 -0.68 -2.58 -22.55
CA LYS A 388 -2.07 -2.56 -22.08
C LYS A 388 -2.23 -3.20 -20.70
N TYR A 389 -1.14 -3.28 -19.94
CA TYR A 389 -1.06 -3.87 -18.59
C TYR A 389 -1.42 -5.35 -18.54
N GLY A 390 -1.23 -6.07 -19.65
CA GLY A 390 -1.55 -7.50 -19.75
C GLY A 390 -0.73 -8.37 -18.80
N CYS A 391 0.47 -7.94 -18.40
CA CYS A 391 1.28 -8.66 -17.41
C CYS A 391 0.90 -8.32 -15.96
N ASN A 392 0.29 -7.16 -15.71
CA ASN A 392 0.01 -6.68 -14.35
C ASN A 392 -1.33 -7.22 -13.83
N ILE A 393 -1.29 -8.47 -13.39
CA ILE A 393 -2.46 -9.24 -12.95
C ILE A 393 -2.43 -9.49 -11.45
N LEU A 394 -3.61 -9.55 -10.82
CA LEU A 394 -3.71 -9.86 -9.39
C LEU A 394 -4.07 -11.34 -9.20
N ASN A 395 -3.24 -12.08 -8.47
CA ASN A 395 -3.54 -13.45 -8.06
C ASN A 395 -4.24 -13.46 -6.69
N LEU A 396 -5.48 -13.95 -6.65
CA LEU A 396 -6.31 -14.09 -5.45
C LEU A 396 -6.03 -15.38 -4.66
N GLY A 397 -5.14 -16.22 -5.20
CA GLY A 397 -4.79 -17.54 -4.71
C GLY A 397 -5.58 -18.66 -5.37
N ASN A 398 -5.01 -19.87 -5.35
CA ASN A 398 -5.56 -21.06 -5.99
C ASN A 398 -5.80 -20.86 -7.50
N SER A 399 -4.85 -20.20 -8.16
CA SER A 399 -4.86 -19.89 -9.60
C SER A 399 -6.08 -19.10 -10.05
N ARG A 400 -6.63 -18.24 -9.17
CA ARG A 400 -7.73 -17.32 -9.48
C ARG A 400 -7.17 -15.93 -9.73
N ILE A 401 -7.30 -15.46 -10.96
CA ILE A 401 -6.61 -14.26 -11.46
C ILE A 401 -7.62 -13.17 -11.80
N ILE A 402 -7.32 -11.92 -11.43
CA ILE A 402 -7.98 -10.74 -11.99
C ILE A 402 -7.05 -10.11 -13.03
N SER A 403 -7.55 -9.95 -14.25
CA SER A 403 -6.86 -9.27 -15.35
C SER A 403 -7.65 -8.06 -15.87
N VAL A 404 -6.95 -7.06 -16.40
CA VAL A 404 -7.56 -5.90 -17.07
C VAL A 404 -7.54 -6.03 -18.59
N HIS A 405 -6.89 -7.07 -19.13
CA HIS A 405 -6.68 -7.23 -20.57
C HIS A 405 -7.21 -8.58 -21.07
N ALA A 406 -8.30 -8.53 -21.83
CA ALA A 406 -9.05 -9.72 -22.24
C ALA A 406 -8.25 -10.68 -23.13
N GLU A 407 -7.39 -10.17 -24.01
CA GLU A 407 -6.54 -11.00 -24.87
C GLU A 407 -5.50 -11.76 -24.05
N THR A 408 -4.90 -11.14 -23.03
CA THR A 408 -3.99 -11.83 -22.11
C THR A 408 -4.75 -12.87 -21.30
N ALA A 409 -5.93 -12.53 -20.76
CA ALA A 409 -6.77 -13.50 -20.04
C ALA A 409 -7.10 -14.72 -20.89
N ARG A 410 -7.49 -14.51 -22.16
CA ARG A 410 -7.75 -15.60 -23.12
C ARG A 410 -6.51 -16.45 -23.37
N GLN A 411 -5.33 -15.84 -23.42
CA GLN A 411 -4.08 -16.54 -23.61
C GLN A 411 -3.71 -17.40 -22.40
N ILE A 412 -3.89 -16.88 -21.19
CA ILE A 412 -3.69 -17.61 -19.93
C ILE A 412 -4.60 -18.84 -19.87
N VAL A 413 -5.91 -18.65 -20.07
CA VAL A 413 -6.90 -19.76 -19.98
C VAL A 413 -6.69 -20.84 -21.06
N ARG A 414 -6.12 -20.47 -22.23
CA ARG A 414 -5.80 -21.43 -23.29
C ARG A 414 -4.48 -22.16 -23.08
N PHE A 415 -3.64 -21.67 -22.18
CA PHE A 415 -2.30 -22.21 -21.99
C PHE A 415 -2.39 -23.58 -21.28
N PRO A 416 -1.86 -24.67 -21.86
CA PRO A 416 -2.03 -26.01 -21.28
C PRO A 416 -1.47 -26.18 -19.86
N GLY A 417 -0.46 -25.39 -19.50
CA GLY A 417 0.14 -25.41 -18.15
C GLY A 417 -0.60 -24.56 -17.11
N PHE A 418 -1.71 -23.91 -17.46
CA PHE A 418 -2.51 -23.14 -16.52
C PHE A 418 -3.83 -23.85 -16.22
N ALA A 419 -4.02 -24.22 -14.96
CA ALA A 419 -5.27 -24.77 -14.45
C ALA A 419 -5.83 -23.81 -13.38
N GLY A 420 -6.74 -22.94 -13.78
CA GLY A 420 -7.28 -21.90 -12.92
C GLY A 420 -8.40 -21.10 -13.59
N ASP A 421 -8.76 -19.99 -12.96
CA ASP A 421 -9.80 -19.08 -13.45
C ASP A 421 -9.22 -17.68 -13.66
N VAL A 422 -9.71 -16.98 -14.68
CA VAL A 422 -9.30 -15.60 -14.97
C VAL A 422 -10.53 -14.74 -15.19
N GLN A 423 -10.78 -13.83 -14.24
CA GLN A 423 -11.81 -12.83 -14.33
C GLN A 423 -11.26 -11.53 -14.91
N THR A 424 -11.90 -11.04 -15.96
CA THR A 424 -11.56 -9.73 -16.55
C THR A 424 -12.42 -8.63 -15.97
N ILE A 425 -11.82 -7.47 -15.66
CA ILE A 425 -12.55 -6.27 -15.23
C ILE A 425 -12.19 -5.05 -16.10
N ALA A 426 -13.13 -4.12 -16.25
CA ALA A 426 -12.86 -2.84 -16.89
C ALA A 426 -12.12 -1.92 -15.90
N PHE A 427 -10.92 -1.48 -16.26
CA PHE A 427 -10.03 -0.73 -15.37
C PHE A 427 -9.35 0.48 -16.02
N ASP A 428 -9.78 0.87 -17.22
CA ASP A 428 -9.12 1.85 -18.10
C ASP A 428 -8.88 3.22 -17.45
N ALA A 429 -9.81 3.65 -16.59
CA ALA A 429 -9.71 4.93 -15.91
C ALA A 429 -8.57 4.96 -14.87
N ILE A 430 -8.22 3.80 -14.31
CA ILE A 430 -7.10 3.66 -13.37
C ILE A 430 -5.81 3.38 -14.13
N THR A 431 -5.84 2.54 -15.18
CA THR A 431 -4.66 2.28 -16.02
C THR A 431 -4.13 3.53 -16.73
N SER A 432 -4.95 4.56 -16.88
CA SER A 432 -4.54 5.90 -17.33
C SER A 432 -3.50 6.58 -16.41
N MET A 433 -3.23 6.03 -15.22
CA MET A 433 -2.27 6.55 -14.25
C MET A 433 -1.02 5.67 -14.10
N TYR A 434 -0.62 4.86 -15.10
CA TYR A 434 0.58 3.98 -15.04
C TYR A 434 0.50 2.71 -14.15
N GLY A 435 -0.67 2.09 -13.98
CA GLY A 435 -0.76 0.83 -13.21
C GLY A 435 -2.11 0.11 -13.32
N ALA A 436 -2.17 -1.18 -12.93
CA ALA A 436 -3.37 -1.99 -13.00
C ALA A 436 -3.69 -2.71 -11.68
N CYS A 437 -4.30 -3.90 -11.73
CA CYS A 437 -4.83 -4.60 -10.56
C CYS A 437 -3.75 -4.94 -9.53
N HIS A 438 -2.58 -5.39 -9.96
CA HIS A 438 -1.49 -5.75 -9.04
C HIS A 438 -0.92 -4.50 -8.36
N CYS A 439 -0.69 -3.43 -9.13
CA CYS A 439 -0.23 -2.14 -8.60
C CYS A 439 -1.25 -1.54 -7.59
N SER A 440 -2.54 -1.69 -7.86
CA SER A 440 -3.63 -1.11 -7.06
C SER A 440 -4.00 -1.92 -5.82
N SER A 441 -3.21 -2.95 -5.47
CA SER A 441 -3.50 -3.84 -4.35
C SER A 441 -2.25 -4.12 -3.51
N ALA A 442 -2.37 -3.89 -2.21
CA ALA A 442 -1.45 -4.40 -1.21
C ALA A 442 -2.09 -5.63 -0.58
N VAL A 443 -1.79 -6.82 -1.10
CA VAL A 443 -2.07 -8.04 -0.34
C VAL A 443 -1.17 -7.97 0.89
N VAL A 444 -1.75 -7.89 2.08
CA VAL A 444 -0.98 -7.81 3.34
C VAL A 444 -0.98 -9.13 4.07
N ARG A 445 -1.83 -10.06 3.62
CA ARG A 445 -1.93 -11.39 4.18
C ARG A 445 -2.46 -12.38 3.15
N ARG A 446 -1.69 -13.43 2.94
CA ARG A 446 -2.16 -14.68 2.33
C ARG A 446 -2.22 -15.75 3.42
N ILE A 447 -2.97 -16.83 3.20
CA ILE A 447 -3.02 -17.98 4.11
C ILE A 447 -1.91 -18.94 3.69
N PRO A 448 -0.85 -19.13 4.49
CA PRO A 448 0.17 -20.13 4.18
C PRO A 448 -0.42 -21.53 4.03
N ARG A 449 0.01 -22.27 3.01
CA ARG A 449 -0.50 -23.64 2.75
C ARG A 449 -0.32 -24.60 3.91
N ARG A 450 0.72 -24.40 4.72
CA ARG A 450 0.95 -25.21 5.93
C ARG A 450 -0.19 -25.12 6.94
N TYR A 451 -1.05 -24.11 6.85
CA TYR A 451 -2.22 -23.93 7.71
C TYR A 451 -3.52 -24.39 7.07
N GLU A 452 -3.54 -24.73 5.76
CA GLU A 452 -4.75 -25.22 5.08
C GLU A 452 -5.15 -26.64 5.55
N ASN A 453 -4.18 -27.44 6.04
CA ASN A 453 -4.38 -28.82 6.50
C ASN A 453 -4.45 -28.99 8.02
N THR A 454 -4.39 -27.91 8.81
CA THR A 454 -4.67 -27.99 10.24
C THR A 454 -6.19 -27.85 10.43
N ASP A 455 -6.78 -28.68 11.29
CA ASP A 455 -8.24 -28.73 11.57
C ASP A 455 -8.88 -27.39 12.03
N VAL A 456 -8.14 -26.29 12.04
CA VAL A 456 -8.61 -24.91 12.24
C VAL A 456 -9.58 -24.48 11.12
N ALA A 457 -9.46 -25.02 9.90
CA ALA A 457 -10.38 -24.73 8.79
C ALA A 457 -11.71 -25.53 8.84
N ARG A 458 -11.82 -26.59 9.66
CA ARG A 458 -13.03 -27.43 9.77
C ARG A 458 -13.95 -27.08 10.95
N GLY A 459 -13.62 -26.02 11.71
CA GLY A 459 -14.31 -25.65 12.94
C GLY A 459 -15.36 -24.54 12.82
N MET A 460 -15.67 -24.03 11.63
CA MET A 460 -16.77 -23.08 11.47
C MET A 460 -18.07 -23.83 11.18
N PRO A 461 -19.12 -23.69 12.01
CA PRO A 461 -20.41 -24.28 11.70
C PRO A 461 -20.95 -23.63 10.42
N VAL A 462 -21.10 -24.45 9.38
CA VAL A 462 -21.96 -24.12 8.24
C VAL A 462 -23.35 -23.85 8.82
N PRO A 463 -24.00 -22.69 8.55
CA PRO A 463 -25.38 -22.50 8.94
C PRO A 463 -26.20 -23.60 8.27
N ALA A 464 -26.83 -24.44 9.09
CA ALA A 464 -27.78 -25.42 8.60
C ALA A 464 -28.84 -24.69 7.77
N ALA A 465 -29.08 -25.15 6.54
CA ALA A 465 -30.23 -24.73 5.77
C ALA A 465 -31.48 -25.04 6.60
N ASP A 466 -32.13 -23.99 7.10
CA ASP A 466 -33.36 -24.11 7.86
C ASP A 466 -34.49 -24.51 6.88
N ASN A 467 -34.66 -25.82 6.72
CA ASN A 467 -35.89 -26.41 6.20
C ASN A 467 -36.93 -26.45 7.33
N GLY A 468 -37.43 -25.27 7.70
CA GLY A 468 -38.53 -25.09 8.64
C GLY A 468 -39.86 -24.97 7.90
N SER A 469 -40.41 -26.09 7.44
CA SER A 469 -41.83 -26.17 7.06
C SER A 469 -42.72 -26.06 8.30
N THR A 470 -43.54 -25.02 8.41
CA THR A 470 -44.76 -25.07 9.21
C THR A 470 -45.93 -24.51 8.43
N HIS A 471 -46.76 -25.45 7.95
CA HIS A 471 -48.16 -25.24 7.64
C HIS A 471 -48.90 -24.67 8.86
N THR A 472 -49.66 -23.58 8.66
CA THR A 472 -50.99 -23.44 9.26
C THR A 472 -51.91 -22.66 8.32
N THR A 473 -53.10 -23.23 8.17
CA THR A 473 -54.19 -22.97 7.23
C THR A 473 -55.13 -21.84 7.66
N SER A 474 -56.01 -21.47 6.71
CA SER A 474 -57.31 -20.75 6.82
C SER A 474 -57.24 -19.23 6.66
N SER A 475 -58.14 -18.53 5.97
CA SER A 475 -59.26 -18.87 5.07
C SER A 475 -59.89 -17.54 4.60
N ASN A 476 -60.42 -17.52 3.37
CA ASN A 476 -61.44 -16.59 2.82
C ASN A 476 -61.01 -15.12 2.60
N GLY A 477 -61.37 -14.45 1.49
CA GLY A 477 -62.24 -14.81 0.39
C GLY A 477 -62.21 -13.77 -0.75
N ASP A 478 -62.80 -14.19 -1.86
CA ASP A 478 -63.52 -13.46 -2.91
C ASP A 478 -63.00 -12.12 -3.46
N GLY A 479 -62.87 -12.08 -4.79
CA GLY A 479 -62.79 -10.85 -5.55
C GLY A 479 -62.34 -11.03 -7.00
N ALA A 480 -63.19 -11.64 -7.83
CA ALA A 480 -63.01 -11.69 -9.28
C ALA A 480 -62.97 -10.28 -9.91
N VAL A 481 -62.27 -10.13 -11.05
CA VAL A 481 -62.86 -9.79 -12.37
C VAL A 481 -61.75 -9.62 -13.44
N ALA A 482 -62.06 -10.19 -14.62
CA ALA A 482 -61.50 -10.13 -15.96
C ALA A 482 -60.73 -8.86 -16.39
N GLY A 483 -59.89 -8.84 -17.43
CA GLY A 483 -59.58 -9.81 -18.49
C GLY A 483 -58.98 -9.11 -19.73
N HIS A 484 -58.56 -9.93 -20.70
CA HIS A 484 -58.14 -9.64 -22.09
C HIS A 484 -56.74 -9.01 -22.32
N LEU A 485 -55.77 -9.65 -23.01
CA LEU A 485 -55.63 -10.26 -24.36
C LEU A 485 -55.24 -9.29 -25.49
N GLY A 486 -54.14 -9.66 -26.17
CA GLY A 486 -53.82 -9.32 -27.58
C GLY A 486 -52.58 -8.44 -27.75
N LYS A 487 -51.38 -8.96 -28.06
CA LYS A 487 -50.84 -9.56 -29.30
C LYS A 487 -50.43 -8.57 -30.42
N HIS A 488 -49.27 -8.89 -31.01
CA HIS A 488 -48.72 -8.53 -32.34
C HIS A 488 -48.12 -7.12 -32.50
N SER A 489 -47.07 -6.85 -33.28
CA SER A 489 -45.97 -7.63 -33.91
C SER A 489 -45.11 -6.67 -34.75
N SER A 490 -43.81 -6.98 -34.85
CA SER A 490 -42.91 -6.87 -36.03
C SER A 490 -42.57 -5.55 -36.74
N HIS A 491 -41.30 -5.55 -37.22
CA HIS A 491 -40.66 -4.85 -38.36
C HIS A 491 -39.90 -3.55 -38.06
N THR A 492 -38.75 -3.20 -38.66
CA THR A 492 -37.53 -3.85 -39.24
C THR A 492 -36.63 -2.68 -39.72
N SER A 493 -35.30 -2.87 -39.79
CA SER A 493 -34.32 -2.14 -40.65
C SER A 493 -34.04 -0.66 -40.31
N SER A 494 -32.87 -0.02 -40.49
CA SER A 494 -31.65 -0.27 -41.28
C SER A 494 -30.57 0.77 -40.88
N SER A 495 -29.29 0.39 -40.87
CA SER A 495 -28.11 1.28 -41.06
C SER A 495 -27.87 1.49 -42.59
N PRO A 496 -27.07 2.47 -43.11
CA PRO A 496 -25.58 2.48 -42.97
C PRO A 496 -24.82 3.85 -43.13
N PHE A 497 -23.52 3.82 -42.75
CA PHE A 497 -22.29 4.49 -43.25
C PHE A 497 -22.26 5.87 -43.96
N HIS A 498 -21.32 6.75 -43.52
CA HIS A 498 -20.25 7.46 -44.29
C HIS A 498 -19.39 8.30 -43.31
N ALA A 499 -18.05 8.27 -43.24
CA ALA A 499 -16.94 8.55 -44.16
C ALA A 499 -16.24 9.90 -43.87
N ILE A 500 -14.90 9.87 -43.97
CA ILE A 500 -13.85 10.84 -43.58
C ILE A 500 -13.79 12.07 -44.52
N PRO A 501 -13.19 13.20 -44.10
CA PRO A 501 -11.95 13.64 -44.81
C PRO A 501 -10.85 14.27 -43.93
N ILE A 502 -9.59 14.07 -44.36
CA ILE A 502 -8.35 14.83 -44.05
C ILE A 502 -8.16 15.88 -45.18
N PRO A 503 -7.67 17.11 -44.92
CA PRO A 503 -6.26 17.51 -45.19
C PRO A 503 -5.74 18.53 -44.15
N GLY A 504 -4.46 18.88 -43.99
CA GLY A 504 -3.23 18.71 -44.74
C GLY A 504 -2.10 19.49 -44.02
N ALA A 505 -0.86 19.27 -44.47
CA ALA A 505 0.38 19.72 -43.85
C ALA A 505 0.64 21.24 -43.87
N GLY A 506 1.39 21.72 -42.87
CA GLY A 506 1.99 23.06 -42.85
C GLY A 506 3.29 23.06 -42.03
N ARG A 507 4.42 23.28 -42.71
CA ARG A 507 5.76 23.49 -42.13
C ARG A 507 5.85 24.89 -41.50
N GLY A 508 6.60 25.01 -40.41
CA GLY A 508 7.04 26.29 -39.86
C GLY A 508 8.17 26.11 -38.86
N ALA A 509 9.40 26.44 -39.27
CA ALA A 509 10.59 26.47 -38.45
C ALA A 509 10.60 27.69 -37.53
N THR A 510 11.19 27.59 -36.33
CA THR A 510 11.94 28.71 -35.72
C THR A 510 12.78 28.28 -34.50
N THR A 511 14.09 28.56 -34.62
CA THR A 511 15.02 29.06 -33.59
C THR A 511 15.15 28.34 -32.24
N ALA A 512 16.25 27.59 -32.09
CA ALA A 512 16.89 27.31 -30.80
C ALA A 512 17.87 28.45 -30.47
N ILE A 513 17.76 28.98 -29.25
CA ILE A 513 18.64 29.97 -28.65
C ILE A 513 19.65 29.22 -27.78
N ASP A 514 20.93 29.51 -28.01
CA ASP A 514 22.06 29.18 -27.14
C ASP A 514 21.91 29.84 -25.76
N ILE A 515 22.06 29.08 -24.68
CA ILE A 515 22.58 29.61 -23.41
C ILE A 515 23.65 28.67 -22.87
N VAL A 516 24.88 29.18 -22.93
CA VAL A 516 26.06 28.76 -22.21
C VAL A 516 25.86 29.02 -20.71
N ASN A 517 26.26 28.09 -19.84
CA ASN A 517 26.86 28.50 -18.58
C ASN A 517 27.90 27.50 -18.05
N ARG A 518 29.14 27.99 -17.96
CA ARG A 518 30.22 27.45 -17.12
C ARG A 518 30.09 28.10 -15.74
N SER A 519 30.34 27.36 -14.66
CA SER A 519 31.42 27.64 -13.69
C SER A 519 31.25 26.86 -12.36
N SER A 520 32.28 26.07 -12.06
CA SER A 520 32.99 25.87 -10.78
C SER A 520 32.42 26.40 -9.46
N GLY A 521 32.54 25.60 -8.40
CA GLY A 521 32.60 26.10 -7.02
C GLY A 521 32.56 25.01 -5.95
N SER A 522 33.67 24.81 -5.26
CA SER A 522 33.99 23.74 -4.30
C SER A 522 33.54 23.97 -2.85
N LEU A 523 33.36 22.85 -2.13
CA LEU A 523 33.74 22.57 -0.73
C LEU A 523 33.25 23.50 0.41
N GLY A 524 32.55 22.87 1.37
CA GLY A 524 32.40 23.36 2.75
C GLY A 524 31.99 22.22 3.69
N HIS A 525 32.93 21.79 4.54
CA HIS A 525 32.72 20.85 5.65
C HIS A 525 31.85 21.46 6.77
N GLY A 526 31.07 20.61 7.45
CA GLY A 526 30.47 20.91 8.76
C GLY A 526 30.02 19.63 9.46
N GLN A 527 30.74 19.22 10.50
CA GLN A 527 30.45 18.06 11.37
C GLN A 527 29.53 18.43 12.54
N SER A 528 28.75 17.42 12.96
CA SER A 528 28.41 17.02 14.35
C SER A 528 27.32 17.74 15.16
N GLY A 529 26.42 16.92 15.74
CA GLY A 529 25.59 17.23 16.91
C GLY A 529 24.29 16.41 17.02
N PRO A 530 24.10 15.53 18.03
CA PRO A 530 23.02 14.53 18.08
C PRO A 530 21.75 15.07 18.76
N PHE A 531 20.56 14.63 18.32
CA PHE A 531 19.30 14.86 19.02
C PHE A 531 18.77 13.58 19.70
N PRO A 532 18.12 13.70 20.87
CA PRO A 532 17.92 12.62 21.82
C PRO A 532 16.70 11.74 21.50
N ARG A 533 16.81 10.48 21.89
CA ARG A 533 15.72 9.50 21.97
C ARG A 533 14.77 9.88 23.11
N SER A 534 13.48 10.00 22.84
CA SER A 534 12.44 10.03 23.87
C SER A 534 11.48 8.87 23.69
N SER A 535 11.41 8.04 24.72
CA SER A 535 10.52 6.90 24.92
C SER A 535 9.48 7.26 25.98
N GLY A 536 8.19 7.10 25.69
CA GLY A 536 7.07 7.14 26.65
C GLY A 536 5.79 6.69 25.94
N SER A 537 5.32 5.46 26.14
CA SER A 537 4.44 4.99 27.23
C SER A 537 2.96 5.40 27.05
N PHE A 538 2.25 4.60 26.24
CA PHE A 538 0.79 4.49 26.20
C PHE A 538 0.25 3.63 27.35
N ARG A 539 -0.87 4.04 27.97
CA ARG A 539 -1.74 3.16 28.78
C ARG A 539 -3.19 3.64 28.81
N ASN A 540 -4.08 2.64 28.69
CA ASN A 540 -5.45 2.53 29.21
C ASN A 540 -6.60 3.20 28.43
N ASN A 541 -7.52 2.39 27.86
CA ASN A 541 -8.70 1.90 28.60
C ASN A 541 -9.56 0.96 27.73
N ALA A 542 -9.84 -0.22 28.28
CA ALA A 542 -10.78 -1.21 27.76
C ALA A 542 -12.04 -1.18 28.63
N LEU A 543 -13.12 -0.59 28.11
CA LEU A 543 -14.49 -0.70 28.62
C LEU A 543 -15.47 -0.46 27.46
N ALA A 544 -15.52 -1.36 26.48
CA ALA A 544 -16.54 -1.34 25.41
C ALA A 544 -16.66 -2.68 24.65
N VAL A 545 -16.58 -3.84 25.32
CA VAL A 545 -16.52 -5.17 24.66
C VAL A 545 -17.79 -6.01 24.86
N GLU A 546 -18.98 -5.40 24.81
CA GLU A 546 -20.22 -6.20 24.78
C GLU A 546 -21.19 -5.82 23.64
N ALA A 547 -20.86 -4.83 22.80
CA ALA A 547 -21.75 -4.39 21.72
C ALA A 547 -21.40 -4.93 20.31
N LEU A 548 -20.26 -5.62 20.13
CA LEU A 548 -19.65 -5.81 18.79
C LEU A 548 -20.06 -7.09 18.02
N ASN A 549 -20.93 -7.96 18.55
CA ASN A 549 -21.34 -9.19 17.86
C ASN A 549 -22.61 -9.07 16.99
N ARG A 550 -23.17 -7.86 16.81
CA ARG A 550 -24.41 -7.71 16.00
C ARG A 550 -24.28 -6.91 14.71
N GLN A 551 -23.16 -6.25 14.43
CA GLN A 551 -23.10 -5.29 13.32
C GLN A 551 -22.33 -5.77 12.08
N PHE A 552 -22.01 -7.07 12.00
CA PHE A 552 -21.34 -7.68 10.85
C PHE A 552 -22.22 -8.71 10.09
N MET A 553 -23.48 -8.88 10.48
CA MET A 553 -24.43 -9.81 9.85
C MET A 553 -25.72 -9.15 9.33
N GLU A 554 -25.71 -7.83 9.20
CA GLU A 554 -26.67 -7.03 8.40
C GLU A 554 -25.87 -6.14 7.44
#